data_AF-A0A8S2RSK9-F1
#
_entry.id   AF-A0A8S2RSK9-F1
#
_cell.length_a   1.000
_cell.length_b   1.000
_cell.length_c   1.000
_cell.angle_alpha   90.00
_cell.angle_beta   90.00
_cell.angle_gamma   90.00
#
_symmetry.space_group_name_H-M   'P 1'
#
loop_
_entity.id
_entity.type
_entity.pdbx_description
1 polymer ?
#
loop_
_entity_poly.entity_id
_entity_poly.type
_entity_poly.pdbx_seq_one_letter_code
_entity_poly.pdbx_strand_id
1 'polypeptide(L)'
;GFCAFALTLFVYSMNMAGATVPVNTSPSMAMGLALFYGGLIQFLAGLFELRIGNNFHALLFCSYSGYWFGLGALYASTFSFYSLVGDTTVQYKALGIFYLGWTIFTLVMLIASIRTNAVMI
;
A
#
# COMPACT_ATOMS: atom_id res chain seq x y z
N GLY A 1 12.23 -1.11 5.34
CA GLY A 1 10.80 -1.28 5.08
C GLY A 1 9.97 -0.11 5.60
N PHE A 2 10.02 0.18 6.90
CA PHE A 2 9.13 1.16 7.54
C PHE A 2 9.14 2.57 6.93
N CYS A 3 10.30 3.16 6.65
CA CYS A 3 10.37 4.49 6.04
C CYS A 3 9.75 4.52 4.63
N ALA A 4 9.90 3.42 3.87
CA ALA A 4 9.31 3.28 2.55
C ALA A 4 7.78 3.31 2.60
N PHE A 5 7.22 2.59 3.57
CA PHE A 5 5.78 2.62 3.83
C PHE A 5 5.31 3.99 4.32
N ALA A 6 5.97 4.54 5.35
CA ALA A 6 5.54 5.76 6.03
C ALA A 6 5.55 6.98 5.10
N LEU A 7 6.63 7.17 4.32
CA LEU A 7 6.73 8.30 3.40
C LEU A 7 5.67 8.21 2.29
N THR A 8 5.50 7.01 1.71
CA THR A 8 4.51 6.78 0.65
C THR A 8 3.10 7.00 1.17
N LEU A 9 2.78 6.50 2.37
CA LEU A 9 1.49 6.68 3.02
C LEU A 9 1.23 8.15 3.34
N PHE A 10 2.22 8.87 3.86
CA PHE A 10 2.11 10.29 4.18
C PHE A 10 1.77 11.10 2.93
N VAL A 11 2.54 10.96 1.86
CA VAL A 11 2.30 11.70 0.62
C VAL A 11 0.96 11.31 -0.01
N TYR A 12 0.62 10.02 -0.03
CA TYR A 12 -0.69 9.56 -0.51
C TYR A 12 -1.85 10.19 0.28
N SER A 13 -1.75 10.18 1.61
CA SER A 13 -2.78 10.72 2.51
C SER A 13 -2.92 12.24 2.35
N MET A 14 -1.81 12.96 2.16
CA MET A 14 -1.84 14.41 1.89
C MET A 14 -2.53 14.75 0.57
N ASN A 15 -2.32 13.94 -0.48
CA ASN A 15 -3.05 14.09 -1.74
C ASN A 15 -4.55 13.84 -1.54
N MET A 16 -4.92 12.79 -0.81
CA MET A 16 -6.32 12.47 -0.52
C MET A 16 -7.01 13.53 0.33
N ALA A 17 -6.27 14.16 1.26
CA ALA A 17 -6.76 15.24 2.13
C ALA A 17 -6.91 16.58 1.40
N GLY A 18 -6.51 16.68 0.13
CA GLY A 18 -6.67 17.88 -0.67
C GLY A 18 -5.53 18.89 -0.58
N ALA A 19 -4.39 18.53 0.01
CA ALA A 19 -3.30 19.47 0.28
C ALA A 19 -2.51 19.89 -0.98
N THR A 20 -2.54 19.07 -2.03
CA THR A 20 -1.77 19.25 -3.28
C THR A 20 -2.66 19.25 -4.52
N VAL A 21 -3.85 18.66 -4.45
CA VAL A 21 -4.87 18.57 -5.52
C VAL A 21 -6.25 18.68 -4.89
N PRO A 22 -7.29 19.17 -5.59
CA PRO A 22 -8.65 19.19 -5.05
C PRO A 22 -9.09 17.81 -4.55
N VAL A 23 -9.87 17.80 -3.47
CA VAL A 23 -10.49 16.58 -2.94
C VAL A 23 -11.26 15.89 -4.07
N ASN A 24 -11.09 14.57 -4.19
CA ASN A 24 -11.64 13.72 -5.27
C ASN A 24 -10.89 13.74 -6.61
N THR A 25 -9.70 14.35 -6.68
CA THR A 25 -8.81 14.20 -7.86
C THR A 25 -7.97 12.92 -7.74
N SER A 26 -7.65 12.28 -8.87
CA SER A 26 -6.78 11.11 -8.90
C SER A 26 -5.44 11.42 -8.20
N PRO A 27 -4.94 10.58 -7.26
CA PRO A 27 -3.71 10.80 -6.51
C PRO A 27 -2.46 10.49 -7.35
N SER A 28 -2.44 10.90 -8.62
CA SER A 28 -1.41 10.59 -9.61
C SER A 28 0.01 10.98 -9.16
N MET A 29 0.13 12.04 -8.35
CA MET A 29 1.41 12.48 -7.78
C MET A 29 2.03 11.47 -6.79
N ALA A 30 1.22 10.68 -6.08
CA ALA A 30 1.71 9.66 -5.16
C ALA A 30 2.13 8.36 -5.88
N MET A 31 1.85 8.23 -7.18
CA MET A 31 2.07 7.00 -7.94
C MET A 31 3.54 6.64 -8.10
N GLY A 32 4.42 7.64 -8.24
CA GLY A 32 5.87 7.41 -8.29
C GLY A 32 6.38 6.78 -6.99
N LEU A 33 5.93 7.29 -5.83
CA LEU A 33 6.28 6.71 -4.53
C LEU A 33 5.66 5.33 -4.33
N ALA A 34 4.40 5.15 -4.74
CA ALA A 34 3.72 3.86 -4.68
C ALA A 34 4.48 2.78 -5.47
N LEU A 35 4.93 3.06 -6.70
CA LEU A 35 5.62 2.06 -7.50
C LEU A 35 7.07 1.85 -7.05
N PHE A 36 7.82 2.92 -6.82
CA PHE A 36 9.26 2.80 -6.58
C PHE A 36 9.63 2.64 -5.11
N TYR A 37 9.05 3.45 -4.22
CA TYR A 37 9.48 3.46 -2.82
C TYR A 37 8.65 2.49 -1.97
N GLY A 38 7.35 2.75 -1.82
CA GLY A 38 6.41 1.85 -1.15
C GLY A 38 6.27 0.50 -1.87
N GLY A 39 6.49 0.45 -3.18
CA GLY A 39 6.53 -0.78 -3.97
C GLY A 39 7.90 -1.44 -3.93
N LEU A 40 8.78 -1.07 -4.87
CA LEU A 40 10.04 -1.77 -5.12
C LEU A 40 11.01 -1.76 -3.93
N ILE A 41 11.32 -0.60 -3.36
CA ILE A 41 12.29 -0.52 -2.25
C ILE A 41 11.75 -1.24 -1.01
N GLN A 42 10.45 -1.13 -0.74
CA GLN A 42 9.83 -1.87 0.36
C GLN A 42 9.86 -3.39 0.13
N PHE A 43 9.64 -3.86 -1.10
CA PHE A 43 9.76 -5.27 -1.47
C PHE A 43 11.17 -5.79 -1.21
N LEU A 44 12.18 -5.08 -1.72
CA LEU A 44 13.59 -5.43 -1.53
C LEU A 44 13.96 -5.49 -0.05
N ALA A 45 13.47 -4.54 0.76
CA ALA A 45 13.65 -4.58 2.20
C ALA A 45 13.04 -5.85 2.83
N GLY A 46 11.86 -6.28 2.38
CA GLY A 46 11.25 -7.54 2.82
C GLY A 46 12.07 -8.78 2.45
N LEU A 47 12.66 -8.81 1.26
CA LEU A 47 13.57 -9.89 0.85
C LEU A 47 14.83 -9.94 1.71
N PHE A 48 15.38 -8.79 2.12
CA PHE A 48 16.50 -8.74 3.05
C PHE A 48 16.12 -9.23 4.45
N GLU A 49 14.90 -8.93 4.93
CA GLU A 49 14.39 -9.46 6.21
C GLU A 49 14.26 -11.00 6.18
N LEU A 50 13.85 -11.59 5.05
CA LEU A 50 13.85 -13.05 4.88
C LEU A 50 15.25 -13.63 5.04
N ARG A 51 16.26 -12.95 4.49
CA ARG A 51 17.66 -13.40 4.55
C ARG A 51 18.22 -13.44 5.97
N ILE A 52 17.79 -12.52 6.84
CA ILE A 52 18.21 -12.48 8.25
C ILE A 52 17.28 -13.30 9.17
N GLY A 53 16.31 -14.02 8.61
CA GLY A 53 15.42 -14.92 9.35
C GLY A 53 14.20 -14.24 9.99
N ASN A 54 13.94 -12.98 9.69
CA ASN A 54 12.81 -12.25 10.24
C ASN A 54 11.56 -12.39 9.36
N ASN A 55 10.88 -13.52 9.52
CA ASN A 55 9.69 -13.86 8.72
C ASN A 55 8.53 -12.87 8.90
N PHE A 56 8.38 -12.29 10.10
CA PHE A 56 7.29 -11.35 10.37
C PHE A 56 7.48 -10.05 9.58
N HIS A 57 8.64 -9.40 9.68
CA HIS A 57 8.91 -8.17 8.92
C HIS A 57 9.00 -8.42 7.42
N ALA A 58 9.53 -9.56 7.01
CA ALA A 58 9.51 -9.98 5.62
C ALA A 58 8.10 -10.02 5.04
N LEU A 59 7.19 -10.74 5.69
CA LEU A 59 5.81 -10.87 5.23
C LEU A 59 5.09 -9.52 5.28
N LEU A 60 5.33 -8.72 6.33
CA LEU A 60 4.82 -7.37 6.46
C LEU A 60 5.25 -6.48 5.27
N PHE A 61 6.55 -6.37 5.01
CA PHE A 61 7.08 -5.49 3.97
C PHE A 61 6.73 -5.95 2.56
N CYS A 62 6.83 -7.25 2.26
CA CYS A 62 6.45 -7.78 0.96
C CYS A 62 4.94 -7.61 0.68
N SER A 63 4.08 -7.83 1.69
CA SER A 63 2.63 -7.66 1.51
C SER A 63 2.26 -6.20 1.28
N TYR A 64 2.76 -5.27 2.10
CA TYR A 64 2.49 -3.85 1.89
C TYR A 64 3.13 -3.29 0.61
N SER A 65 4.20 -3.91 0.10
CA SER A 65 4.69 -3.61 -1.25
C SER A 65 3.67 -4.02 -2.32
N GLY A 66 3.07 -5.22 -2.19
CA GLY A 66 1.97 -5.66 -3.04
C GLY A 66 0.77 -4.71 -3.01
N TYR A 67 0.44 -4.15 -1.85
CA TYR A 67 -0.57 -3.09 -1.72
C TYR A 67 -0.24 -1.87 -2.59
N TRP A 68 0.99 -1.35 -2.49
CA TRP A 68 1.41 -0.17 -3.24
C TRP A 68 1.50 -0.42 -4.75
N PHE A 69 1.98 -1.59 -5.17
CA PHE A 69 1.95 -1.98 -6.57
C PHE A 69 0.52 -2.15 -7.10
N GLY A 70 -0.37 -2.76 -6.32
CA GLY A 70 -1.78 -2.91 -6.68
C GLY A 70 -2.47 -1.55 -6.84
N LEU A 71 -2.28 -0.63 -5.89
CA LEU A 71 -2.80 0.73 -6.00
C LEU A 71 -2.20 1.49 -7.18
N GLY A 72 -0.88 1.40 -7.37
CA GLY A 72 -0.21 2.01 -8.52
C GLY A 72 -0.74 1.48 -9.85
N ALA A 73 -0.99 0.17 -9.96
CA ALA A 73 -1.58 -0.44 -11.14
C ALA A 73 -3.03 0.01 -11.37
N LEU A 74 -3.83 0.17 -10.31
CA LEU A 74 -5.18 0.69 -10.43
C LEU A 74 -5.18 2.10 -11.02
N TYR A 75 -4.31 3.01 -10.55
CA TYR A 75 -4.30 4.40 -11.00
C TYR A 75 -3.46 4.68 -12.25
N ALA A 76 -2.56 3.77 -12.64
CA ALA A 76 -1.73 3.93 -13.82
C ALA A 76 -2.55 3.74 -15.10
N SER A 77 -2.52 4.75 -15.97
CA SER A 77 -3.23 4.75 -17.26
C SER A 77 -2.84 3.56 -18.15
N THR A 78 -1.61 3.05 -18.01
CA THR A 78 -1.10 1.89 -18.75
C THR A 78 -1.91 0.62 -18.52
N PHE A 79 -2.45 0.42 -17.31
CA PHE A 79 -3.24 -0.79 -16.98
C PHE A 79 -4.73 -0.61 -17.22
N SER A 80 -5.18 0.60 -17.60
CA SER A 80 -6.53 0.87 -18.09
C SER A 80 -7.70 0.42 -17.19
N PHE A 81 -7.47 0.18 -15.89
CA PHE A 81 -8.50 -0.38 -15.02
C PHE A 81 -9.72 0.55 -14.86
N TYR A 82 -9.46 1.85 -14.65
CA TYR A 82 -10.51 2.88 -14.61
C TYR A 82 -11.12 3.17 -15.99
N SER A 83 -10.35 3.05 -17.07
CA SER A 83 -10.87 3.31 -18.42
C SER A 83 -11.74 2.17 -18.96
N LEU A 84 -11.55 0.94 -18.46
CA LEU A 84 -12.38 -0.23 -18.82
C LEU A 84 -13.73 -0.23 -18.10
N VAL A 85 -13.77 0.27 -16.86
CA VAL A 85 -15.01 0.36 -16.08
C VAL A 85 -15.53 1.80 -16.18
N GLY A 86 -16.33 2.10 -17.19
CA GLY A 86 -16.84 3.47 -17.42
C GLY A 86 -17.80 4.01 -16.35
N ASP A 87 -18.31 3.14 -15.47
CA ASP A 87 -19.21 3.52 -14.37
C ASP A 87 -18.43 3.80 -13.08
N THR A 88 -18.43 5.06 -12.66
CA THR A 88 -17.77 5.53 -11.43
C THR A 88 -18.29 4.83 -10.18
N THR A 89 -19.56 4.45 -10.14
CA THR A 89 -20.16 3.74 -9.00
C THR A 89 -19.52 2.36 -8.81
N VAL A 90 -19.25 1.65 -9.90
CA VAL A 90 -18.63 0.33 -9.87
C VAL A 90 -17.16 0.44 -9.44
N GLN A 91 -16.46 1.48 -9.91
CA GLN A 91 -15.08 1.77 -9.50
C GLN A 91 -14.96 2.00 -7.98
N TYR A 92 -15.85 2.80 -7.39
CA TYR A 92 -15.84 3.04 -5.94
C TYR A 92 -16.15 1.78 -5.13
N LYS A 93 -17.08 0.93 -5.60
CA LYS A 93 -17.36 -0.36 -4.95
C LYS A 93 -16.14 -1.29 -4.99
N ALA A 94 -15.46 -1.38 -6.14
CA ALA A 94 -14.27 -2.21 -6.31
C ALA A 94 -13.12 -1.72 -5.40
N LEU A 95 -12.88 -0.41 -5.35
CA LEU A 95 -11.93 0.18 -4.40
C LEU A 95 -12.30 -0.09 -2.95
N GLY A 96 -13.60 0.01 -2.60
CA GLY A 96 -14.07 -0.30 -1.25
C GLY A 96 -13.75 -1.73 -0.82
N ILE A 97 -13.97 -2.71 -1.71
CA ILE A 97 -13.62 -4.11 -1.46
C ILE A 97 -12.10 -4.28 -1.33
N PHE A 98 -11.32 -3.62 -2.19
CA PHE A 98 -9.86 -3.63 -2.10
C PHE A 98 -9.36 -3.13 -0.73
N TYR A 99 -9.81 -1.97 -0.27
CA TYR A 99 -9.42 -1.43 1.04
C TYR A 99 -9.93 -2.28 2.20
N LEU A 100 -11.11 -2.88 2.08
CA LEU A 100 -11.66 -3.78 3.10
C LEU A 100 -10.79 -5.04 3.26
N GLY A 101 -10.34 -5.64 2.15
CA GLY A 101 -9.40 -6.76 2.18
C GLY A 101 -8.08 -6.41 2.87
N TRP A 102 -7.51 -5.23 2.54
CA TRP A 102 -6.31 -4.74 3.22
C TRP A 102 -6.52 -4.41 4.69
N THR A 103 -7.70 -3.91 5.06
CA THR A 103 -8.06 -3.67 6.47
C THR A 103 -8.03 -4.97 7.26
N ILE A 104 -8.63 -6.04 6.74
CA ILE A 104 -8.61 -7.37 7.38
C ILE A 104 -7.16 -7.87 7.53
N PHE A 105 -6.37 -7.78 6.46
CA PHE A 105 -4.96 -8.15 6.50
C PHE A 105 -4.19 -7.37 7.57
N THR A 106 -4.36 -6.04 7.64
CA THR A 106 -3.72 -5.19 8.63
C THR A 106 -4.14 -5.53 10.06
N LEU A 107 -5.42 -5.88 10.29
CA LEU A 107 -5.89 -6.34 11.60
C LEU A 107 -5.23 -7.66 12.01
N VAL A 108 -5.08 -8.62 11.08
CA VAL A 108 -4.35 -9.87 11.35
C VAL A 108 -2.89 -9.59 11.70
N MET A 109 -2.22 -8.72 10.95
CA MET A 109 -0.83 -8.33 11.22
C MET A 109 -0.70 -7.55 12.54
N LEU A 110 -1.71 -6.74 12.91
CA LEU A 110 -1.75 -6.05 14.20
C LEU A 110 -1.78 -7.05 15.35
N ILE A 111 -2.68 -8.04 15.29
CA ILE A 111 -2.77 -9.11 16.30
C ILE A 111 -1.46 -9.90 16.38
N ALA A 112 -0.88 -10.25 15.23
CA ALA A 112 0.40 -10.95 15.18
C ALA A 112 1.54 -10.10 15.80
N SER A 113 1.54 -8.78 15.61
CA SER A 113 2.58 -7.88 16.12
C SER A 113 2.61 -7.77 17.65
N ILE A 114 1.48 -7.98 18.33
CA ILE A 114 1.42 -7.97 19.80
C ILE A 114 2.29 -9.08 20.38
N ARG A 115 2.27 -10.28 19.78
CA ARG A 115 3.14 -11.40 20.20
C ARG A 115 4.60 -11.14 19.90
N THR A 116 4.92 -10.55 18.75
CA THR A 116 6.31 -10.27 18.37
C THR A 116 6.96 -9.24 19.29
N ASN A 117 6.21 -8.21 19.71
CA ASN A 117 6.72 -7.22 20.66
C ASN A 117 6.81 -7.76 22.09
N ALA A 118 5.88 -8.63 22.52
CA ALA A 118 5.92 -9.21 23.86
C ALA A 118 7.05 -10.25 24.07
N VAL A 119 7.53 -10.89 23.00
CA VAL A 119 8.67 -11.85 23.05
C VAL A 119 10.03 -11.15 22.88
N MET A 120 10.04 -9.89 22.44
CA MET A 120 11.27 -9.08 22.27
C MET A 120 11.51 -8.07 23.40
N ILE A 121 10.76 -8.15 24.50
CA ILE A 121 11.04 -7.49 25.78
C ILE A 121 11.55 -8.56 26.76
#